data_AF-A0A9Q5G701-F1
#
_entry.id   AF-A0A9Q5G701-F1
#
_cell.length_a   1.000
_cell.length_b   1.000
_cell.length_c   1.000
_cell.angle_alpha   90.00
_cell.angle_beta   90.00
_cell.angle_gamma   90.00
#
_symmetry.space_group_name_H-M   'P 1'
#
loop_
_entity.id
_entity.type
_entity.pdbx_description
1 polymer ?
#
loop_
_entity_poly.entity_id
_entity_poly.type
_entity_poly.pdbx_seq_one_letter_code
_entity_poly.pdbx_strand_id
1 'polypeptide(L)'
;MKVRQIILGSLAALALTPTANALSDEGKHWVCETESLYRSLLSARLYGVGKEPEQGCQTLPTGVAISQQSCIESDIKLCQYLWTEDGKSVTMWGSAIISTLNQ
;
A
#
# COMPACT_ATOMS: atom_id res chain seq x y z
N MET A 1 -49.76 -8.15 -45.09
CA MET A 1 -48.40 -7.67 -44.72
C MET A 1 -48.38 -7.37 -43.23
N LYS A 2 -47.57 -8.08 -42.43
CA LYS A 2 -47.47 -7.86 -40.98
C LYS A 2 -46.02 -8.08 -40.56
N VAL A 3 -45.32 -6.97 -40.32
CA VAL A 3 -43.89 -6.91 -39.97
C VAL A 3 -43.74 -7.35 -38.52
N ARG A 4 -42.91 -8.38 -38.28
CA ARG A 4 -42.50 -8.80 -36.93
C ARG A 4 -41.23 -8.06 -36.57
N GLN A 5 -41.29 -7.22 -35.55
CA GLN A 5 -40.11 -6.58 -34.96
C GLN A 5 -39.39 -7.56 -34.06
N ILE A 6 -38.08 -7.69 -34.27
CA ILE A 6 -37.16 -8.48 -33.43
C ILE A 6 -36.58 -7.50 -32.42
N ILE A 7 -36.95 -7.64 -31.16
CA ILE A 7 -36.35 -6.88 -30.06
C ILE A 7 -35.04 -7.58 -29.68
N LEU A 8 -33.91 -7.01 -30.09
CA LEU A 8 -32.61 -7.35 -29.51
C LEU A 8 -32.53 -6.69 -28.13
N GLY A 9 -32.80 -7.46 -27.08
CA GLY A 9 -32.55 -7.06 -25.69
C GLY A 9 -31.07 -7.27 -25.35
N SER A 10 -30.37 -6.17 -25.16
CA SER A 10 -28.94 -6.05 -24.91
C SER A 10 -28.43 -6.91 -23.75
N LEU A 11 -27.39 -7.70 -24.00
CA LEU A 11 -26.53 -8.27 -22.96
C LEU A 11 -25.83 -7.12 -22.23
N ALA A 12 -26.30 -6.79 -21.02
CA ALA A 12 -25.56 -5.97 -20.08
C ALA A 12 -24.35 -6.78 -19.57
N ALA A 13 -23.24 -6.70 -20.30
CA ALA A 13 -21.94 -7.07 -19.78
C ALA A 13 -21.62 -6.09 -18.65
N LEU A 14 -21.77 -6.55 -17.40
CA LEU A 14 -21.19 -5.90 -16.22
C LEU A 14 -19.68 -5.90 -16.44
N ALA A 15 -19.19 -4.81 -17.02
CA ALA A 15 -17.78 -4.51 -17.06
C ALA A 15 -17.30 -4.45 -15.60
N LEU A 16 -16.59 -5.48 -15.16
CA LEU A 16 -15.67 -5.39 -14.04
C LEU A 16 -14.64 -4.34 -14.44
N THR A 17 -14.92 -3.07 -14.20
CA THR A 17 -13.91 -2.02 -14.30
C THR A 17 -12.86 -2.37 -13.26
N PRO A 18 -11.62 -2.73 -13.65
CA PRO A 18 -10.54 -2.79 -12.68
C PRO A 18 -10.43 -1.36 -12.11
N THR A 19 -10.69 -1.22 -10.81
CA THR A 19 -10.49 0.04 -10.11
C THR A 19 -9.00 0.36 -10.20
N ALA A 20 -8.64 1.25 -11.12
CA ALA A 20 -7.29 1.71 -11.41
C ALA A 20 -6.68 2.56 -10.27
N ASN A 21 -6.98 2.23 -9.01
CA ASN A 21 -6.38 2.85 -7.84
C ASN A 21 -5.10 2.14 -7.39
N ALA A 22 -4.71 1.04 -8.04
CA ALA A 22 -3.53 0.26 -7.67
C ALA A 22 -2.18 0.88 -8.08
N LEU A 23 -2.16 1.95 -8.88
CA LEU A 23 -0.93 2.46 -9.52
C LEU A 23 -0.49 3.87 -9.11
N SER A 24 -1.19 4.54 -8.19
CA SER A 24 -0.84 5.93 -7.83
C SER A 24 0.04 6.07 -6.58
N ASP A 25 0.49 4.96 -5.99
CA ASP A 25 1.17 4.93 -4.69
C ASP A 25 2.58 4.31 -4.72
N GLU A 26 3.09 3.97 -5.91
CA GLU A 26 4.37 3.27 -6.09
C GLU A 26 5.61 4.09 -5.65
N GLY A 27 5.49 5.41 -5.54
CA GLY A 27 6.57 6.31 -5.12
C GLY A 27 6.56 6.68 -3.64
N LYS A 28 5.53 6.29 -2.87
CA LYS A 28 5.43 6.67 -1.45
C LYS A 28 6.10 5.61 -0.59
N HIS A 29 6.71 6.06 0.51
CA HIS A 29 7.21 5.14 1.51
C HIS A 29 6.04 4.64 2.34
N TRP A 30 5.85 3.32 2.43
CA TRP A 30 4.79 2.70 3.22
C TRP A 30 5.33 2.18 4.54
N VAL A 31 4.48 2.23 5.57
CA VAL A 31 4.74 1.70 6.91
C VAL A 31 3.51 0.97 7.45
N CYS A 32 3.71 -0.03 8.31
CA CYS A 32 2.63 -0.81 8.92
C CYS A 32 2.80 -0.94 10.45
N GLU A 33 1.73 -1.19 11.18
CA GLU A 33 1.74 -1.28 12.65
C GLU A 33 2.67 -2.39 13.17
N THR A 34 2.83 -3.47 12.40
CA THR A 34 3.67 -4.60 12.76
C THR A 34 4.61 -5.01 11.61
N GLU A 35 5.73 -5.65 11.96
CA GLU A 35 6.67 -6.20 10.99
C GLU A 35 6.01 -7.23 10.06
N SER A 36 5.14 -8.10 10.59
CA SER A 36 4.46 -9.14 9.81
C SER A 36 3.49 -8.56 8.79
N LEU A 37 2.77 -7.49 9.14
CA LEU A 37 1.93 -6.75 8.20
C LEU A 37 2.77 -6.13 7.08
N TYR A 38 3.90 -5.49 7.44
CA TYR A 38 4.78 -4.90 6.44
C TYR A 38 5.38 -5.94 5.48
N ARG A 39 5.78 -7.12 5.99
CA ARG A 39 6.23 -8.25 5.14
C ARG A 39 5.14 -8.78 4.23
N SER A 40 3.88 -8.80 4.69
CA SER A 40 2.74 -9.22 3.88
C SER A 40 2.49 -8.22 2.74
N LEU A 41 2.56 -6.92 3.04
CA LEU A 41 2.50 -5.85 2.05
C LEU A 41 3.61 -6.00 0.99
N LEU A 42 4.86 -6.19 1.42
CA LEU A 42 5.99 -6.41 0.51
C LEU A 42 5.80 -7.64 -0.37
N SER A 43 5.31 -8.75 0.20
CA SER A 43 5.07 -10.00 -0.54
C SER A 43 4.04 -9.80 -1.65
N ALA A 44 2.96 -9.09 -1.35
CA ALA A 44 1.92 -8.78 -2.32
C ALA A 44 2.43 -7.83 -3.42
N ARG A 45 3.16 -6.77 -3.06
CA ARG A 45 3.60 -5.74 -4.01
C ARG A 45 4.79 -6.13 -4.87
N LEU A 46 5.83 -6.74 -4.27
CA LEU A 46 7.06 -7.06 -4.98
C LEU A 46 6.96 -8.37 -5.77
N TYR A 47 6.24 -9.35 -5.23
CA TYR A 47 6.21 -10.70 -5.78
C TYR A 47 4.83 -11.13 -6.29
N GLY A 48 3.79 -10.31 -6.09
CA GLY A 48 2.42 -10.69 -6.47
C GLY A 48 1.86 -11.86 -5.66
N VAL A 49 2.43 -12.14 -4.47
CA VAL A 49 2.07 -13.29 -3.63
C VAL A 49 1.26 -12.84 -2.42
N GLY A 50 0.12 -13.48 -2.19
CA GLY A 50 -0.76 -13.16 -1.07
C GLY A 50 -1.71 -12.00 -1.38
N LYS A 51 -2.13 -11.28 -0.35
CA LYS A 51 -3.01 -10.10 -0.46
C LYS A 51 -2.39 -8.93 0.28
N GLU A 52 -2.56 -7.73 -0.25
CA GLU A 52 -2.22 -6.51 0.47
C GLU A 52 -3.11 -6.40 1.73
N PRO A 53 -2.54 -5.99 2.88
CA PRO A 53 -3.33 -5.73 4.08
C PRO A 53 -4.36 -4.63 3.84
N GLU A 54 -5.61 -4.87 4.20
CA GLU A 54 -6.69 -3.88 4.09
C GLU A 54 -6.59 -2.78 5.17
N GLN A 55 -5.91 -3.07 6.28
CA GLN A 55 -5.78 -2.20 7.45
C GLN A 55 -4.40 -2.33 8.10
N GLY A 56 -4.05 -1.34 8.93
CA GLY A 56 -2.80 -1.33 9.70
C GLY A 56 -1.55 -0.98 8.89
N CYS A 57 -1.70 -0.61 7.61
CA CYS A 57 -0.64 -0.07 6.77
C CYS A 57 -1.07 1.30 6.24
N GLN A 58 -0.13 2.23 6.19
CA GLN A 58 -0.35 3.59 5.69
C GLN A 58 0.93 4.13 5.03
N THR A 59 0.78 5.23 4.31
CA THR A 59 1.93 5.99 3.81
C THR A 59 2.61 6.69 4.98
N LEU A 60 3.94 6.67 5.00
CA LEU A 60 4.72 7.40 5.97
C LEU A 60 4.35 8.89 5.91
N PRO A 61 4.02 9.53 7.04
CA PRO A 61 3.56 10.90 7.04
C PRO A 61 4.67 11.87 6.58
N THR A 62 4.26 12.97 5.96
CA THR A 62 5.17 14.06 5.57
C THR A 62 4.93 15.28 6.44
N GLY A 63 5.96 16.09 6.67
CA GLY A 63 5.84 17.34 7.45
C GLY A 63 5.86 17.15 8.97
N VAL A 64 6.14 15.93 9.46
CA VAL A 64 6.37 15.62 10.88
C VAL A 64 7.80 15.10 11.07
N ALA A 65 8.36 15.32 12.27
CA ALA A 65 9.66 14.77 12.62
C ALA A 65 9.54 13.25 12.83
N ILE A 66 10.24 12.48 11.99
CA ILE A 66 10.26 11.01 12.05
C ILE A 66 11.64 10.57 12.53
N SER A 67 11.65 9.68 13.52
CA SER A 67 12.86 9.04 14.02
C SER A 67 12.89 7.58 13.59
N GLN A 68 13.95 7.19 12.89
CA GLN A 68 14.24 5.78 12.63
C GLN A 68 14.92 5.19 13.88
N GLN A 69 14.30 4.16 14.45
CA GLN A 69 14.74 3.49 15.67
C GLN A 69 15.53 2.23 15.29
N SER A 70 15.09 1.06 15.72
CA SER A 70 15.74 -0.22 15.46
C SER A 70 15.50 -0.71 14.03
N CYS A 71 16.49 -1.36 13.44
CA CYS A 71 16.34 -2.08 12.17
C CYS A 71 16.76 -3.54 12.32
N ILE A 72 16.05 -4.42 11.63
CA ILE A 72 16.36 -5.84 11.52
C ILE A 72 16.99 -6.05 10.13
N GLU A 73 18.19 -6.61 10.12
CA GLU A 73 18.87 -7.01 8.89
C GLU A 73 18.55 -8.48 8.60
N SER A 74 17.86 -8.70 7.48
CA SER A 74 17.44 -10.00 6.96
C SER A 74 17.56 -9.91 5.43
N ASP A 75 16.69 -10.59 4.67
CA ASP A 75 16.70 -10.52 3.20
C ASP A 75 16.34 -9.10 2.69
N ILE A 76 15.57 -8.36 3.47
CA ILE A 76 15.23 -6.95 3.27
C ILE A 76 15.41 -6.25 4.61
N LYS A 77 16.13 -5.11 4.63
CA LYS A 77 16.32 -4.32 5.84
C LYS A 77 15.01 -3.62 6.23
N LEU A 78 14.45 -4.02 7.37
CA LEU A 78 13.22 -3.45 7.91
C LEU A 78 13.54 -2.60 9.13
N CYS A 79 12.91 -1.43 9.25
CA CYS A 79 13.16 -0.48 10.33
C CYS A 79 11.86 -0.07 11.01
N GLN A 80 11.98 0.24 12.29
CA GLN A 80 10.92 0.83 13.08
C GLN A 80 11.04 2.36 13.05
N TYR A 81 9.92 3.03 12.84
CA TYR A 81 9.76 4.47 12.75
C TYR A 81 8.90 4.95 13.90
N LEU A 82 9.30 6.08 14.49
CA LEU A 82 8.62 6.72 15.61
C LEU A 82 8.35 8.19 15.26
N TRP A 83 7.11 8.64 15.41
CA TRP A 83 6.73 10.04 15.35
C TRP A 83 5.63 10.35 16.35
N THR A 84 5.28 11.63 16.49
CA THR A 84 4.16 12.07 17.34
C THR A 84 2.99 12.48 16.46
N GLU A 85 1.81 11.95 16.77
CA GLU A 85 0.53 12.28 16.12
C GLU A 85 -0.49 12.56 17.22
N ASP A 86 -1.16 13.73 17.16
CA ASP A 86 -2.13 14.17 18.18
C ASP A 86 -1.63 14.07 19.63
N GLY A 87 -0.34 14.36 19.85
CA GLY A 87 0.30 14.29 21.16
C GLY A 87 0.62 12.86 21.65
N LYS A 88 0.43 11.85 20.81
CA LYS A 88 0.74 10.44 21.11
C LYS A 88 1.90 9.96 20.25
N SER A 89 2.76 9.14 20.83
CA SER A 89 3.81 8.46 20.07
C SER A 89 3.22 7.34 19.23
N VAL A 90 3.50 7.36 17.93
CA VAL A 90 3.10 6.34 16.95
C VAL A 90 4.35 5.62 16.48
N THR A 91 4.28 4.29 16.49
CA THR A 91 5.39 3.43 16.10
C THR A 91 4.96 2.48 14.99
N MET A 92 5.69 2.47 13.87
CA MET A 92 5.37 1.63 12.71
C MET A 92 6.62 1.04 12.07
N TRP A 93 6.45 0.01 11.24
CA TRP A 93 7.49 -0.75 10.55
C TRP A 93 7.48 -0.45 9.05
N GLY A 94 8.65 -0.20 8.48
CA GLY A 94 8.83 0.03 7.04
C GLY A 94 10.16 -0.51 6.54
N SER A 95 10.44 -0.32 5.25
CA SER A 95 11.76 -0.57 4.69
C SER A 95 12.71 0.53 5.16
N ALA A 96 14.02 0.26 5.17
CA ALA A 96 14.97 1.32 5.45
C ALA A 96 14.83 2.46 4.42
N ILE A 97 14.56 3.67 4.90
CA ILE A 97 14.68 4.87 4.08
C ILE A 97 16.17 5.06 3.80
N ILE A 98 16.58 4.77 2.57
CA ILE A 98 17.90 5.16 2.10
C ILE A 98 17.86 6.67 1.92
N SER A 99 18.20 7.40 2.98
CA SER A 99 18.47 8.83 2.84
C SER A 99 19.62 8.98 1.85
N THR A 100 19.34 9.42 0.62
CA THR A 100 20.33 10.09 -0.23
C THR A 100 20.67 11.47 0.35
N LEU A 101 20.87 11.56 1.67
CA LEU A 101 21.41 12.74 2.35
C LEU A 101 22.93 12.61 2.33
N ASN A 102 23.48 12.79 1.14
CA ASN A 102 24.83 13.27 0.92
C ASN A 102 24.86 13.75 -0.53
N GLN A 103 24.60 15.04 -0.74
CA GLN A 103 25.44 15.96 -1.52
C GLN A 103 25.20 17.39 -1.03
#